data_AF-A0A8H9G9R0-F1
#
_entry.id   AF-A0A8H9G9R0-F1
#
_cell.length_a   1.000
_cell.length_b   1.000
_cell.length_c   1.000
_cell.angle_alpha   90.00
_cell.angle_beta   90.00
_cell.angle_gamma   90.00
#
_symmetry.space_group_name_H-M   'P 1'
#
loop_
_entity.id
_entity.type
_entity.pdbx_description
1 polymer ?
#
loop_
_entity_poly.entity_id
_entity_poly.type
_entity_poly.pdbx_seq_one_letter_code
_entity_poly.pdbx_strand_id
1 'polypeptide(L)'
;MPGAEHDALIAAAESVPTPTWSDRALLACLRKLRDGGPTEWRSITVHDGWPLRDTDGFCVVYSWPGLGPVGLRAALEGSRDAPLWADGVYSEPFAGGEPTPEQFGWEIADFGVAEPLGTRAGRLVHDDAGIGWWGVAPLPV
;
A
#
# COMPACT_ATOMS: atom_id res chain seq x y z
N MET A 1 19.73 4.66 5.49
CA MET A 1 19.86 4.48 4.02
C MET A 1 18.50 3.99 3.56
N PRO A 2 17.73 4.79 2.80
CA PRO A 2 16.32 4.51 2.50
C PRO A 2 16.06 3.13 1.85
N GLY A 3 17.05 2.49 1.22
CA GLY A 3 16.92 1.12 0.70
C GLY A 3 17.01 0.00 1.75
N ALA A 4 17.73 0.21 2.87
CA ALA A 4 18.00 -0.85 3.84
C ALA A 4 16.77 -1.26 4.66
N GLU A 5 15.88 -0.29 4.95
CA GLU A 5 14.62 -0.54 5.67
C GLU A 5 13.64 -1.30 4.76
N HIS A 6 13.54 -0.91 3.49
CA HIS A 6 12.73 -1.61 2.51
C HIS A 6 13.20 -3.04 2.26
N ASP A 7 14.51 -3.26 2.08
CA ASP A 7 15.06 -4.61 1.92
C ASP A 7 14.82 -5.49 3.16
N ALA A 8 14.85 -4.92 4.37
CA ALA A 8 14.53 -5.63 5.59
C ALA A 8 13.04 -6.04 5.67
N LEU A 9 12.12 -5.18 5.22
CA LEU A 9 10.69 -5.51 5.10
C LEU A 9 10.45 -6.66 4.13
N ILE A 10 11.13 -6.65 2.98
CA ILE A 10 11.06 -7.75 2.00
C ILE A 10 11.58 -9.05 2.62
N ALA A 11 12.75 -9.01 3.26
CA ALA A 11 13.31 -10.19 3.91
C ALA A 11 12.40 -10.74 5.03
N ALA A 12 11.77 -9.86 5.80
CA ALA A 12 10.81 -10.26 6.83
C ALA A 12 9.58 -10.95 6.21
N ALA A 13 8.98 -10.36 5.17
CA ALA A 13 7.85 -10.95 4.45
C ALA A 13 8.21 -12.29 3.78
N GLU A 14 9.42 -12.44 3.26
CA GLU A 14 9.94 -13.71 2.69
C GLU A 14 10.14 -14.81 3.74
N SER A 15 10.36 -14.44 5.01
CA SER A 15 10.61 -15.38 6.09
C SER A 15 9.34 -16.00 6.69
N VAL A 16 8.16 -15.57 6.27
CA VAL A 16 6.87 -16.07 6.76
C VAL A 16 6.69 -17.55 6.37
N PRO A 17 6.59 -18.51 7.33
CA PRO A 17 6.59 -19.94 7.01
C PRO A 17 5.37 -20.44 6.23
N THR A 18 4.23 -19.78 6.38
CA THR A 18 2.98 -20.13 5.70
C THR A 18 2.26 -18.83 5.36
N PRO A 19 2.65 -18.18 4.24
CA PRO A 19 2.15 -16.85 3.91
C PRO A 19 0.69 -16.91 3.51
N THR A 20 -0.11 -16.01 4.06
CA THR A 20 -1.50 -15.77 3.70
C THR A 20 -1.63 -15.14 2.31
N TRP A 21 -2.85 -14.89 1.84
CA TRP A 21 -3.08 -14.07 0.65
C TRP A 21 -2.50 -12.66 0.84
N SER A 22 -2.82 -12.01 1.97
CA SER A 22 -2.32 -10.68 2.35
C SER A 22 -0.79 -10.60 2.43
N ASP A 23 -0.12 -11.62 2.97
CA ASP A 23 1.35 -11.68 3.03
C ASP A 23 1.96 -11.69 1.62
N ARG A 24 1.40 -12.52 0.73
CA ARG A 24 1.85 -12.60 -0.66
C ARG A 24 1.63 -11.31 -1.42
N ALA A 25 0.49 -10.65 -1.19
CA ALA A 25 0.16 -9.38 -1.80
C ALA A 25 1.10 -8.26 -1.34
N LEU A 26 1.36 -8.14 -0.04
CA LEU A 26 2.34 -7.20 0.51
C LEU A 26 3.73 -7.47 -0.08
N LEU A 27 4.20 -8.72 -0.06
CA LEU A 27 5.52 -9.07 -0.59
C LEU A 27 5.65 -8.70 -2.08
N ALA A 28 4.60 -8.95 -2.88
CA ALA A 28 4.57 -8.57 -4.28
C ALA A 28 4.63 -7.05 -4.47
N CYS A 29 3.91 -6.29 -3.65
CA CYS A 29 3.95 -4.82 -3.64
C CYS A 29 5.35 -4.30 -3.32
N LEU A 30 5.97 -4.77 -2.23
CA LEU A 30 7.31 -4.34 -1.81
C LEU A 30 8.37 -4.65 -2.88
N ARG A 31 8.37 -5.89 -3.41
CA ARG A 31 9.28 -6.26 -4.50
C ARG A 31 9.08 -5.38 -5.73
N LYS A 32 7.83 -5.08 -6.10
CA LYS A 32 7.51 -4.21 -7.22
C LYS A 32 8.02 -2.78 -7.01
N LEU A 33 7.87 -2.22 -5.82
CA LEU A 33 8.41 -0.90 -5.46
C LEU A 33 9.95 -0.86 -5.48
N ARG A 34 10.61 -1.98 -5.13
CA ARG A 34 12.07 -2.12 -5.20
C ARG A 34 12.57 -2.26 -6.65
N ASP A 35 11.95 -3.17 -7.39
CA ASP A 35 12.40 -3.60 -8.72
C ASP A 35 11.95 -2.64 -9.84
N GLY A 36 10.92 -1.85 -9.56
CA GLY A 36 10.41 -0.77 -10.38
C GLY A 36 9.12 -1.07 -11.15
N GLY A 37 8.55 0.00 -11.68
CA GLY A 37 7.26 0.03 -12.35
C GLY A 37 7.17 1.13 -13.42
N PRO A 38 6.01 1.28 -14.07
CA PRO A 38 5.76 2.31 -15.08
C PRO A 38 5.66 3.73 -14.48
N THR A 39 5.58 3.86 -13.16
CA THR A 39 5.33 5.12 -12.44
C THR A 39 6.56 5.59 -11.63
N GLU A 40 6.41 6.52 -10.69
CA GLU A 40 7.51 7.23 -10.02
C GLU A 40 8.16 6.42 -8.87
N TRP A 41 8.33 5.11 -9.04
CA TRP A 41 8.84 4.20 -8.00
C TRP A 41 10.18 4.66 -7.39
N ARG A 42 11.05 5.30 -8.19
CA ARG A 42 12.35 5.84 -7.72
C ARG A 42 12.23 6.97 -6.72
N SER A 43 11.08 7.63 -6.68
CA SER A 43 10.77 8.74 -5.80
C SER A 43 10.20 8.27 -4.45
N ILE A 44 9.87 6.97 -4.35
CA ILE A 44 9.27 6.38 -3.15
C ILE A 44 10.34 5.87 -2.20
N THR A 45 10.15 6.15 -0.91
CA THR A 45 10.85 5.44 0.16
C THR A 45 9.80 4.71 0.99
N VAL A 46 9.89 3.39 1.07
CA VAL A 46 9.01 2.58 1.93
C VAL A 46 9.59 2.53 3.33
N HIS A 47 8.76 2.82 4.33
CA HIS A 47 9.14 2.86 5.75
C HIS A 47 8.62 1.67 6.53
N ASP A 48 7.39 1.23 6.23
CA ASP A 48 6.75 0.12 6.94
C ASP A 48 5.66 -0.51 6.06
N GLY A 49 5.25 -1.73 6.41
CA GLY A 49 4.13 -2.40 5.77
C GLY A 49 3.74 -3.67 6.50
N TRP A 50 2.45 -3.97 6.51
CA TRP A 50 1.91 -5.15 7.19
C TRP A 50 0.65 -5.69 6.50
N PRO A 51 0.44 -7.02 6.52
CA PRO A 51 -0.79 -7.63 6.02
C PRO A 51 -1.97 -7.26 6.92
N LEU A 52 -3.16 -7.12 6.33
CA LEU A 52 -4.41 -7.06 7.08
C LEU A 52 -4.77 -8.47 7.58
N ARG A 53 -5.33 -8.54 8.79
CA ARG A 53 -5.68 -9.82 9.46
C ARG A 53 -7.17 -10.15 9.36
N ASP A 54 -7.97 -9.14 9.10
CA ASP A 54 -9.43 -9.13 9.08
C ASP A 54 -10.01 -9.23 7.66
N THR A 55 -9.19 -8.94 6.65
CA THR A 55 -9.56 -8.98 5.23
C THR A 55 -8.32 -9.23 4.36
N ASP A 56 -8.54 -9.63 3.11
CA ASP A 56 -7.48 -9.73 2.11
C ASP A 56 -7.00 -8.34 1.70
N GLY A 57 -5.74 -8.03 2.00
CA GLY A 57 -5.18 -6.69 1.81
C GLY A 57 -3.98 -6.41 2.69
N PHE A 58 -3.45 -5.20 2.61
CA PHE A 58 -2.29 -4.78 3.38
C PHE A 58 -2.26 -3.26 3.59
N CYS A 59 -1.43 -2.83 4.54
CA CYS A 59 -1.02 -1.45 4.68
C CYS A 59 0.43 -1.26 4.25
N VAL A 60 0.74 -0.07 3.74
CA VAL A 60 2.11 0.38 3.49
C VAL A 60 2.26 1.84 3.90
N VAL A 61 3.37 2.16 4.54
CA VAL A 61 3.76 3.53 4.89
C VAL A 61 4.98 3.90 4.07
N TYR A 62 4.90 5.03 3.39
CA TYR A 62 5.93 5.47 2.45
C TYR A 62 6.06 7.00 2.43
N SER A 63 7.19 7.51 1.94
CA SER A 63 7.36 8.93 1.64
C SER A 63 7.25 9.20 0.15
N TRP A 64 6.60 10.31 -0.16
CA TRP A 64 6.55 10.92 -1.48
C TRP A 64 7.28 12.27 -1.47
N PRO A 65 8.01 12.68 -2.52
CA PRO A 65 8.73 13.96 -2.52
C PRO A 65 7.81 15.15 -2.25
N GLY A 66 8.19 15.97 -1.27
CA GLY A 66 7.43 17.17 -0.90
C GLY A 66 6.21 16.92 -0.01
N LEU A 67 5.99 15.68 0.44
CA LEU A 67 4.95 15.32 1.41
C LEU A 67 5.58 14.68 2.66
N GLY A 68 4.83 14.69 3.77
CA GLY A 68 5.15 13.88 4.94
C GLY A 68 4.97 12.38 4.69
N PRO A 69 5.13 11.52 5.70
CA PRO A 69 4.81 10.10 5.60
C PRO A 69 3.36 9.89 5.19
N VAL A 70 3.14 8.98 4.25
CA VAL A 70 1.84 8.63 3.68
C VAL A 70 1.54 7.18 4.00
N GLY A 71 0.34 6.94 4.50
CA GLY A 71 -0.18 5.59 4.75
C GLY A 71 -1.21 5.21 3.69
N LEU A 72 -1.08 4.02 3.13
CA LEU A 72 -2.07 3.42 2.24
C LEU A 72 -2.57 2.13 2.86
N ARG A 73 -3.89 2.03 3.07
CA ARG A 73 -4.58 0.76 3.37
C ARG A 73 -5.35 0.29 2.15
N ALA A 74 -4.92 -0.83 1.57
CA ALA A 74 -5.54 -1.44 0.40
C ALA A 74 -6.18 -2.78 0.80
N ALA A 75 -7.46 -2.95 0.46
CA ALA A 75 -8.18 -4.21 0.66
C ALA A 75 -8.84 -4.65 -0.64
N LEU A 76 -8.83 -5.96 -0.90
CA LEU A 76 -9.38 -6.59 -2.09
C LEU A 76 -10.90 -6.40 -2.16
N GLU A 77 -11.59 -6.76 -1.09
CA GLU A 77 -12.99 -6.42 -0.93
C GLU A 77 -13.08 -5.02 -0.33
N GLY A 78 -13.43 -4.05 -1.19
CA GLY A 78 -13.68 -2.67 -0.82
C GLY A 78 -14.91 -2.56 0.08
N SER A 79 -14.76 -2.87 1.36
CA SER A 79 -15.74 -2.46 2.34
C SER A 79 -15.64 -0.94 2.48
N ARG A 80 -16.63 -0.22 1.95
CA ARG A 80 -16.82 1.22 2.20
C ARG A 80 -16.91 1.54 3.69
N ASP A 81 -17.19 0.54 4.51
CA ASP A 81 -17.28 0.64 5.96
C ASP A 81 -15.92 0.43 6.65
N ALA A 82 -14.89 0.02 5.92
CA ALA A 82 -13.55 -0.15 6.46
C ALA A 82 -12.85 1.22 6.55
N PRO A 83 -12.41 1.65 7.74
CA PRO A 83 -11.83 2.97 7.92
C PRO A 83 -10.58 3.14 7.04
N LEU A 84 -10.49 4.30 6.39
CA LEU A 84 -9.35 4.69 5.54
C LEU A 84 -9.12 3.73 4.36
N TRP A 85 -10.17 3.13 3.79
CA TRP A 85 -10.04 2.41 2.52
C TRP A 85 -9.83 3.40 1.37
N ALA A 86 -8.79 3.16 0.56
CA ALA A 86 -8.42 4.03 -0.54
C ALA A 86 -9.35 3.88 -1.76
N ASP A 87 -10.20 4.89 -1.98
CA ASP A 87 -11.12 4.90 -3.12
C ASP A 87 -10.43 5.13 -4.47
N GLY A 88 -10.87 4.36 -5.47
CA GLY A 88 -10.40 4.45 -6.85
C GLY A 88 -8.97 3.98 -7.09
N VAL A 89 -8.39 3.20 -6.18
CA VAL A 89 -7.07 2.56 -6.37
C VAL A 89 -7.21 1.16 -6.97
N TYR A 90 -8.30 0.47 -6.60
CA TYR A 90 -8.54 -0.93 -6.92
C TYR A 90 -10.04 -1.22 -7.12
N SER A 91 -10.75 -0.34 -7.83
CA SER A 91 -12.20 -0.52 -8.00
C SER A 91 -12.55 -1.74 -8.87
N GLU A 92 -11.67 -2.14 -9.80
CA GLU A 92 -11.73 -3.39 -10.56
C GLU A 92 -10.29 -3.76 -11.02
N PRO A 93 -9.83 -5.02 -10.88
CA PRO A 93 -8.51 -5.42 -11.37
C PRO A 93 -8.43 -5.26 -12.89
N PHE A 94 -7.32 -4.76 -13.42
CA PHE A 94 -7.17 -4.49 -14.87
C PHE A 94 -7.32 -5.75 -15.73
N ALA A 95 -6.99 -6.91 -15.17
CA ALA A 95 -7.11 -8.20 -15.84
C ALA A 95 -8.56 -8.73 -15.93
N GLY A 96 -9.50 -8.16 -15.17
CA GLY A 96 -10.84 -8.69 -14.96
C GLY A 96 -10.84 -9.98 -14.12
N GLY A 97 -11.97 -10.27 -13.47
CA GLY A 97 -12.10 -11.42 -12.55
C GLY A 97 -11.51 -11.14 -11.16
N GLU A 98 -11.30 -12.20 -10.37
CA GLU A 98 -10.68 -12.11 -9.05
C GLU A 98 -9.14 -12.12 -9.19
N PRO A 99 -8.41 -11.12 -8.67
CA PRO A 99 -6.97 -11.02 -8.87
C PRO A 99 -6.21 -12.01 -7.98
N THR A 100 -5.06 -12.47 -8.45
CA THR A 100 -4.09 -13.16 -7.57
C THR A 100 -3.50 -12.14 -6.58
N PRO A 101 -2.96 -12.58 -5.42
CA PRO A 101 -2.33 -11.66 -4.48
C PRO A 101 -1.17 -10.90 -5.12
N GLU A 102 -0.41 -11.53 -6.01
CA GLU A 102 0.69 -10.89 -6.71
C GLU A 102 0.22 -9.78 -7.65
N GLN A 103 -0.85 -10.03 -8.42
CA GLN A 103 -1.45 -9.01 -9.29
C GLN A 103 -1.95 -7.82 -8.49
N PHE A 104 -2.66 -8.09 -7.40
CA PHE A 104 -3.12 -7.05 -6.48
C PHE A 104 -1.95 -6.22 -5.94
N GLY A 105 -0.90 -6.87 -5.43
CA GLY A 105 0.28 -6.20 -4.91
C GLY A 105 1.00 -5.32 -5.95
N TRP A 106 1.14 -5.81 -7.18
CA TRP A 106 1.80 -5.05 -8.26
C TRP A 106 1.01 -3.81 -8.66
N GLU A 107 -0.30 -3.94 -8.82
CA GLU A 107 -1.17 -2.83 -9.20
C GLU A 107 -1.24 -1.78 -8.07
N ILE A 108 -1.31 -2.20 -6.81
CA ILE A 108 -1.21 -1.26 -5.68
C ILE A 108 0.16 -0.55 -5.65
N ALA A 109 1.25 -1.26 -5.91
CA ALA A 109 2.57 -0.63 -6.01
C ALA A 109 2.60 0.43 -7.11
N ASP A 110 2.15 0.07 -8.32
CA ASP A 110 2.23 0.93 -9.49
C ASP A 110 1.27 2.14 -9.40
N PHE A 111 0.01 1.92 -8.98
CA PHE A 111 -1.09 2.90 -9.05
C PHE A 111 -1.56 3.45 -7.70
N GLY A 112 -1.31 2.73 -6.62
CA GLY A 112 -1.67 3.18 -5.27
C GLY A 112 -0.54 3.95 -4.58
N VAL A 113 0.70 3.52 -4.80
CA VAL A 113 1.87 4.04 -4.08
C VAL A 113 2.74 4.91 -4.99
N ALA A 114 3.17 4.38 -6.13
CA ALA A 114 4.15 5.01 -7.02
C ALA A 114 3.52 6.01 -8.01
N GLU A 115 2.20 6.14 -8.06
CA GLU A 115 1.54 7.26 -8.75
C GLU A 115 1.54 8.55 -7.91
N PRO A 116 1.75 9.72 -8.54
CA PRO A 116 1.61 10.99 -7.85
C PRO A 116 0.24 11.13 -7.18
N LEU A 117 0.26 11.38 -5.87
CA LEU A 117 -0.94 11.54 -5.04
C LEU A 117 -1.93 12.60 -5.57
N GLY A 118 -1.44 13.58 -6.33
CA GLY A 118 -2.26 14.57 -7.01
C GLY A 118 -3.22 15.28 -6.05
N THR A 119 -4.51 15.35 -6.42
CA THR A 119 -5.55 15.98 -5.60
C THR A 119 -5.82 15.25 -4.29
N ARG A 120 -5.43 13.97 -4.17
CA ARG A 120 -5.64 13.18 -2.95
C ARG A 120 -4.66 13.60 -1.83
N ALA A 121 -3.52 14.21 -2.16
CA ALA A 121 -2.60 14.78 -1.16
C ALA A 121 -3.28 15.83 -0.27
N GLY A 122 -4.22 16.61 -0.83
CA GLY A 122 -5.01 17.60 -0.08
C GLY A 122 -6.13 17.02 0.77
N ARG A 123 -6.31 15.68 0.78
CA ARG A 123 -7.40 14.98 1.49
C ARG A 123 -6.87 13.93 2.47
N LEU A 124 -5.57 13.91 2.72
CA LEU A 124 -4.96 12.98 3.67
C LEU A 124 -5.49 13.23 5.07
N VAL A 125 -5.89 12.13 5.72
CA VAL A 125 -6.33 12.15 7.11
C VAL A 125 -5.15 11.76 7.97
N HIS A 126 -4.69 12.67 8.83
CA HIS A 126 -3.49 12.44 9.62
C HIS A 126 -3.83 11.76 10.95
N ASP A 127 -3.05 10.75 11.32
CA ASP A 127 -3.12 10.13 12.65
C ASP A 127 -2.23 10.88 13.67
N ASP A 128 -2.24 10.42 14.92
CA ASP A 128 -1.44 11.01 16.01
C ASP A 128 0.08 10.90 15.79
N ALA A 129 0.52 9.99 14.92
CA ALA A 129 1.91 9.85 14.52
C ALA A 129 2.29 10.79 13.36
N GLY A 130 1.32 11.54 12.82
CA GLY A 130 1.51 12.45 11.69
C GLY A 130 1.55 11.75 10.33
N ILE A 131 1.15 10.48 10.24
CA ILE A 131 1.04 9.76 8.97
C ILE A 131 -0.25 10.19 8.27
N GLY A 132 -0.13 10.72 7.05
CA GLY A 132 -1.27 11.09 6.22
C GLY A 132 -1.85 9.86 5.50
N TRP A 133 -2.99 9.37 5.94
CA TRP A 133 -3.63 8.18 5.37
C TRP A 133 -4.55 8.50 4.19
N TRP A 134 -4.46 7.69 3.14
CA TRP A 134 -5.45 7.63 2.06
C TRP A 134 -6.73 6.95 2.51
N GLY A 135 -7.88 7.46 2.05
CA GLY A 135 -9.16 6.78 2.12
C GLY A 135 -10.30 7.58 2.75
N VAL A 136 -11.43 6.90 2.97
CA VAL A 136 -12.63 7.51 3.55
C VAL A 136 -12.65 7.24 5.06
N ALA A 137 -12.68 8.31 5.85
CA ALA A 137 -12.84 8.24 7.31
C ALA A 137 -14.27 7.74 7.67
N PRO A 138 -14.46 7.11 8.85
CA PRO A 138 -14.30 7.88 10.08
C PRO A 138 -13.06 7.42 10.84
N LEU A 139 -12.24 8.36 11.29
CA LEU A 139 -11.34 8.08 12.40
C LEU A 139 -12.20 7.98 13.66
N PRO A 140 -12.19 6.86 14.40
CA PRO A 140 -12.64 6.92 15.79
C PRO A 140 -11.76 7.93 16.55
N VAL A 141 -12.42 8.86 17.23
CA VAL A 141 -11.82 9.78 18.22
C VAL A 141 -11.37 9.03 19.47
#